data_AF-V8N7J6-F1
#
_entry.id   AF-V8N7J6-F1
#
_cell.length_a   1.000
_cell.length_b   1.000
_cell.length_c   1.000
_cell.angle_alpha   90.00
_cell.angle_beta   90.00
_cell.angle_gamma   90.00
#
_symmetry.space_group_name_H-M   'P 1'
#
loop_
_entity.id
_entity.type
_entity.pdbx_description
1 polymer ?
#
loop_
_entity_poly.entity_id
_entity_poly.type
_entity_poly.pdbx_seq_one_letter_code
_entity_poly.pdbx_strand_id
1 'polypeptide(L)'
;MGQHYRNGIIQRSKVSCDPNWLDHTVLIVGFGEGKVRRGTWSGSYWIIQNSWGKHWGEEGYFRMDRNSNTCGIAQYVTTANLKDLGGKKPAVCPR
;
A
#
# COMPACT_ATOMS: atom_id res chain seq x y z
N MET A 1 -2.78 -10.31 -7.00
CA MET A 1 -2.66 -9.92 -5.57
C MET A 1 -2.97 -11.13 -4.68
N GLY A 2 -2.20 -11.41 -3.61
CA GLY A 2 -2.32 -12.68 -2.86
C GLY A 2 -3.46 -12.71 -1.84
N GLN A 3 -4.40 -13.65 -1.98
CA GLN A 3 -5.52 -13.82 -1.04
C GLN A 3 -5.07 -14.20 0.39
N HIS A 4 -3.87 -14.75 0.55
CA HIS A 4 -3.38 -15.28 1.84
C HIS A 4 -2.44 -14.35 2.62
N TYR A 5 -2.25 -13.11 2.18
CA TYR A 5 -1.44 -12.16 2.95
C TYR A 5 -2.01 -11.95 4.36
N ARG A 6 -1.12 -11.95 5.36
CA ARG A 6 -1.49 -11.73 6.77
C ARG A 6 -0.74 -10.55 7.39
N ASN A 7 0.57 -10.46 7.19
CA ASN A 7 1.38 -9.36 7.72
C ASN A 7 2.74 -9.26 7.01
N GLY A 8 3.46 -8.18 7.31
CA GLY A 8 4.82 -7.93 6.82
C GLY A 8 4.85 -7.12 5.53
N ILE A 9 6.01 -7.07 4.89
CA ILE A 9 6.25 -6.21 3.73
C ILE A 9 6.40 -7.08 2.49
N ILE A 10 5.47 -6.91 1.55
CA ILE A 10 5.49 -7.58 0.25
C ILE A 10 6.65 -7.02 -0.57
N GLN A 11 7.52 -7.91 -1.05
CA GLN A 11 8.69 -7.59 -1.85
C GLN A 11 8.59 -8.32 -3.17
N ARG A 12 9.09 -7.73 -4.26
CA ARG A 12 9.10 -8.31 -5.60
C ARG A 12 9.59 -9.77 -5.65
N SER A 13 10.62 -10.13 -4.86
CA SER A 13 11.19 -11.49 -4.83
C SER A 13 10.35 -12.52 -4.06
N LYS A 14 9.36 -12.08 -3.27
CA LYS A 14 8.55 -12.94 -2.38
C LYS A 14 7.11 -13.12 -2.83
N VAL A 15 6.74 -12.54 -3.98
CA VAL A 15 5.38 -12.55 -4.51
C VAL A 15 5.40 -12.90 -5.99
N SER A 16 4.41 -13.67 -6.42
CA SER A 16 4.13 -13.86 -7.84
C SER A 16 3.09 -12.83 -8.27
N CYS A 17 3.54 -11.81 -9.00
CA CYS A 17 2.70 -10.82 -9.67
C CYS A 17 3.47 -10.27 -10.87
N ASP A 18 2.84 -10.27 -12.04
CA ASP A 18 3.43 -9.67 -13.23
C ASP A 18 3.06 -8.18 -13.28
N PRO A 19 4.03 -7.25 -13.25
CA PRO A 19 3.73 -5.83 -13.34
C PRO A 19 3.05 -5.44 -14.66
N ASN A 20 3.09 -6.25 -15.71
CA ASN A 20 2.43 -5.98 -16.98
C ASN A 20 0.98 -6.46 -17.04
N TRP A 21 0.53 -7.24 -16.04
CA TRP A 21 -0.83 -7.79 -15.96
C TRP A 21 -1.51 -7.28 -14.70
N LEU A 22 -2.07 -6.08 -14.79
CA LEU A 22 -2.75 -5.42 -13.68
C LEU A 22 -4.24 -5.74 -13.71
N ASP A 23 -4.76 -6.21 -12.57
CA ASP A 23 -6.14 -6.70 -12.43
C ASP A 23 -6.89 -6.12 -11.21
N HIS A 24 -6.20 -5.42 -10.31
CA HIS A 24 -6.74 -5.00 -9.02
C HIS A 24 -6.34 -3.57 -8.66
N THR A 25 -7.31 -2.75 -8.27
CA THR A 25 -7.09 -1.37 -7.81
C THR A 25 -7.14 -1.30 -6.28
N VAL A 26 -6.23 -0.52 -5.71
CA VAL A 26 -6.07 -0.33 -4.26
C VAL A 26 -5.78 1.14 -3.96
N LEU A 27 -5.90 1.55 -2.69
CA LEU A 27 -5.64 2.93 -2.27
C LEU A 27 -4.36 3.03 -1.45
N ILE A 28 -3.39 3.82 -1.92
CA ILE A 28 -2.24 4.19 -1.11
C ILE A 28 -2.69 5.25 -0.10
N VAL A 29 -2.57 4.95 1.19
CA VAL A 29 -3.01 5.83 2.29
C VAL A 29 -1.85 6.39 3.10
N GLY A 30 -0.63 5.91 2.88
CA GLY A 30 0.55 6.40 3.59
C GLY A 30 1.83 5.71 3.14
N PHE A 31 2.91 6.08 3.79
CA PHE A 31 4.23 5.51 3.59
C PHE A 31 5.00 5.50 4.91
N GLY A 32 6.04 4.68 4.98
CA GLY A 32 6.91 4.63 6.13
C GLY A 32 8.27 4.07 5.79
N GLU A 33 9.13 4.02 6.81
CA GLU A 33 10.43 3.40 6.76
C GLU A 33 10.53 2.35 7.87
N GLY A 34 11.18 1.24 7.57
CA GLY A 34 11.31 0.12 8.48
C GLY A 34 12.74 -0.35 8.57
N LYS A 35 13.19 -0.63 9.80
CA LYS A 35 14.30 -1.55 10.08
C LYS A 35 13.66 -2.78 10.72
N VAL A 36 13.53 -3.88 9.97
CA VAL A 36 13.05 -5.13 10.56
C VAL A 36 14.12 -5.62 11.53
N ARG A 37 13.74 -5.74 12.81
CA ARG A 37 14.62 -6.24 13.88
C ARG A 37 15.20 -7.60 13.45
N ARG A 38 16.48 -7.83 13.73
CA ARG A 38 17.26 -9.02 13.34
C ARG A 38 17.59 -9.15 11.83
N GLY A 39 17.67 -8.04 11.09
CA GLY A 39 18.33 -8.00 9.77
C GLY A 39 17.49 -8.53 8.60
N THR A 40 16.18 -8.72 8.77
CA THR A 40 15.35 -9.40 7.76
C THR A 40 14.95 -8.50 6.59
N TRP A 41 14.91 -7.18 6.78
CA TRP A 41 14.70 -6.17 5.73
C TRP A 41 14.88 -4.75 6.29
N SER A 42 15.50 -3.86 5.53
CA SER A 42 15.46 -2.42 5.80
C SER A 42 15.05 -1.69 4.54
N GLY A 43 14.09 -0.77 4.62
CA GLY A 43 13.65 -0.02 3.46
C GLY A 43 12.41 0.83 3.70
N SER A 44 12.00 1.55 2.66
CA SER A 44 10.73 2.28 2.64
C SER A 44 9.59 1.39 2.13
N TYR A 45 8.39 1.58 2.67
CA TYR A 45 7.20 0.85 2.25
C TYR A 45 6.00 1.79 2.05
N TRP A 46 5.09 1.35 1.19
CA TRP A 46 3.73 1.89 1.09
C TRP A 46 2.83 1.26 2.14
N ILE A 47 1.88 2.03 2.66
CA ILE A 47 0.72 1.54 3.42
C ILE A 47 -0.47 1.62 2.48
N ILE A 48 -1.09 0.48 2.23
CA ILE A 48 -2.09 0.34 1.18
C ILE A 48 -3.36 -0.25 1.78
N GLN A 49 -4.48 0.44 1.58
CA GLN A 49 -5.81 -0.02 1.98
C GLN A 49 -6.38 -0.94 0.89
N ASN A 50 -6.85 -2.11 1.29
CA ASN A 50 -7.53 -3.06 0.42
C ASN A 50 -9.06 -3.02 0.62
N SER A 51 -9.81 -3.66 -0.29
CA SER A 51 -11.27 -3.71 -0.28
C SER A 51 -11.84 -5.06 0.19
N TRP A 52 -11.01 -5.94 0.75
CA TRP A 52 -11.40 -7.32 1.14
C TRP A 52 -11.84 -7.47 2.62
N GLY A 53 -12.15 -6.35 3.27
CA GLY A 53 -12.60 -6.31 4.66
C GLY A 53 -11.46 -6.42 5.68
N LYS A 54 -11.80 -6.18 6.95
CA LYS A 54 -10.83 -6.05 8.04
C LYS A 54 -10.16 -7.36 8.47
N HIS A 55 -10.75 -8.51 8.12
CA HIS A 55 -10.20 -9.82 8.50
C HIS A 55 -9.04 -10.27 7.59
N TRP A 56 -8.77 -9.52 6.52
CA TRP A 56 -7.68 -9.79 5.61
C TRP A 56 -6.47 -8.92 5.95
N GLY A 57 -5.26 -9.48 5.85
CA GLY A 57 -4.02 -8.74 6.08
C GLY A 57 -3.92 -8.10 7.47
N GLU A 58 -3.39 -6.89 7.50
CA GLU A 58 -3.20 -6.08 8.71
C GLU A 58 -4.42 -5.19 8.89
N GLU A 59 -5.53 -5.77 9.36
CA GLU A 59 -6.82 -5.08 9.55
C GLU A 59 -7.43 -4.47 8.26
N GLY A 60 -7.25 -5.15 7.13
CA GLY A 60 -7.68 -4.69 5.81
C GLY A 60 -6.60 -3.92 5.03
N TYR A 61 -5.43 -3.74 5.62
CA TYR A 61 -4.28 -3.09 5.01
C TYR A 61 -3.18 -4.09 4.67
N PHE A 62 -2.28 -3.66 3.78
CA PHE A 62 -1.03 -4.36 3.53
C PHE A 62 0.09 -3.36 3.27
N ARG A 63 1.32 -3.85 3.41
CA ARG A 63 2.54 -3.07 3.17
C ARG A 63 3.34 -3.66 2.02
N MET A 64 3.89 -2.79 1.19
CA MET A 64 4.63 -3.18 0.00
C MET A 64 5.89 -2.34 -0.13
N ASP A 65 6.99 -2.96 -0.57
CA ASP A 65 8.24 -2.26 -0.85
C ASP A 65 8.03 -1.15 -1.89
N ARG A 66 8.38 0.08 -1.49
CA ARG A 66 8.14 1.29 -2.28
C ARG A 66 9.13 1.45 -3.43
N ASN A 67 10.34 0.87 -3.30
CA ASN A 67 11.45 1.20 -4.18
C ASN A 67 11.63 0.21 -5.34
N SER A 68 10.77 -0.80 -5.46
CA SER A 68 10.92 -1.90 -6.43
C SER A 68 9.80 -2.01 -7.46
N ASN A 69 8.86 -1.07 -7.49
CA ASN A 69 7.63 -1.13 -8.28
C ASN A 69 6.99 -2.54 -8.20
N THR A 70 6.94 -3.07 -6.98
CA THR A 70 6.43 -4.43 -6.71
C THR A 70 4.99 -4.52 -7.24
N CYS A 71 4.69 -5.56 -8.00
CA CYS A 71 3.38 -5.78 -8.65
C CYS A 71 2.87 -4.63 -9.53
N GLY A 72 3.75 -3.76 -10.05
CA GLY A 72 3.34 -2.65 -10.90
C GLY A 72 2.58 -1.53 -10.17
N ILE A 73 2.69 -1.45 -8.84
CA ILE A 73 1.98 -0.49 -7.99
C ILE A 73 2.18 0.98 -8.42
N ALA A 74 3.28 1.30 -9.10
CA ALA A 74 3.60 2.64 -9.57
C ALA A 74 3.29 2.89 -11.06
N GLN A 75 2.64 1.96 -11.78
CA GLN A 75 2.40 2.10 -13.22
C GLN A 75 1.22 3.03 -13.57
N TYR A 76 0.07 2.86 -12.92
CA TYR A 76 -1.15 3.62 -13.23
C TYR A 76 -1.70 4.33 -12.00
N VAL A 77 -0.90 5.24 -11.45
CA VAL A 77 -1.29 6.04 -10.28
C VAL A 77 -2.19 7.18 -10.72
N THR A 78 -3.34 7.34 -10.07
CA THR A 78 -4.27 8.45 -10.30
C THR A 78 -4.61 9.14 -8.98
N THR A 79 -4.92 10.43 -9.05
CA THR A 79 -5.37 11.23 -7.91
C THR A 79 -6.52 12.14 -8.34
N ALA A 80 -7.45 12.39 -7.43
CA ALA A 80 -8.52 13.35 -7.65
C ALA A 80 -8.10 14.74 -7.17
N ASN A 81 -8.09 15.72 -8.09
CA ASN A 81 -7.92 17.12 -7.74
C ASN A 81 -9.27 17.71 -7.34
N LEU A 82 -9.47 17.89 -6.03
CA LEU A 82 -10.66 18.56 -5.53
C LEU A 82 -10.47 20.07 -5.62
N LYS A 83 -11.40 20.76 -6.29
CA LYS A 83 -11.51 22.21 -6.15
C LYS A 83 -12.11 22.49 -4.78
N ASP A 84 -11.46 23.36 -4.01
CA ASP A 84 -12.03 23.83 -2.74
C ASP A 84 -13.29 24.65 -3.05
N LEU A 85 -14.46 24.09 -2.73
CA LEU A 85 -15.75 24.76 -2.90
C LEU A 85 -16.16 25.55 -1.65
N GLY A 86 -15.24 25.76 -0.70
CA GLY A 86 -15.52 26.46 0.57
C GLY A 86 -16.27 25.60 1.59
N GLY A 87 -16.27 24.27 1.42
CA GLY A 87 -16.88 23.33 2.36
C GLY A 87 -16.09 23.24 3.68
N LYS A 88 -16.73 22.78 4.77
CA LYS A 88 -16.04 22.52 6.04
C LYS A 88 -14.82 21.65 5.79
N LYS A 89 -13.62 22.17 6.10
CA LYS A 89 -12.38 21.42 6.00
C LYS A 89 -12.51 20.13 6.82
N PRO A 90 -12.10 18.97 6.28
CA PRO A 90 -12.04 17.74 7.05
C PRO A 90 -11.24 17.97 8.33
N ALA A 91 -11.72 17.43 9.45
CA ALA A 91 -10.96 17.47 10.70
C ALA A 91 -9.58 16.85 10.45
N VAL A 92 -8.53 17.61 10.75
CA VAL A 92 -7.15 17.10 10.65
C VAL A 92 -6.99 16.01 11.69
N CYS A 93 -6.62 14.79 11.28
CA CYS A 93 -6.35 13.71 12.21
C CYS A 93 -5.21 14.12 13.17
N PRO A 94 -5.38 13.98 14.49
CA PRO A 94 -4.29 14.21 15.42
C PRO A 94 -3.13 13.24 15.13
N ARG A 95 -1.90 13.77 15.20
CA ARG A 95 -0.65 13.02 15.00
C ARG A 95 -0.34 12.09 16.16
#